data_AF-A0A6D2KLT3-F1
#
_entry.id   AF-A0A6D2KLT3-F1
#
_cell.length_a   1.000
_cell.length_b   1.000
_cell.length_c   1.000
_cell.angle_alpha   90.00
_cell.angle_beta   90.00
_cell.angle_gamma   90.00
#
_symmetry.space_group_name_H-M   'P 1'
#
loop_
_entity.id
_entity.type
_entity.pdbx_description
1 polymer ?
#
loop_
_entity_poly.entity_id
_entity_poly.type
_entity_poly.pdbx_seq_one_letter_code
_entity_poly.pdbx_strand_id
1 'polypeptide(L)'
;MRDFIRHAIDESRLADKLKESDGFEVVVGSSGTIRAIENALFSGYGSDLCQFNLEGYKRDWRFGRRELSSVLEKLCGEGDEEQIRREGFFKRRSEFIVAGAVLLEEIFKALGIEEMEVSEYALAEGVIADSLAFEGSYDLNANARWRSVMRLATRLNGFDRTVIFQEIFVGLRKCSDLRVILDDKDLEYLEAACFLHNIGIITGKKGYHKQSYHIIKNGDHLHSYTAEEVELIALLTRYQRKKFPKLDRAPAKNFTVETRRKFIIMCLIIRLSVILQRSERLDLQQVEFLEPSESFKLVLKERNQEPLVNGSHDQVKKKPDALLLEQEIAHFKRLFKKEIVVVFPS
;
A
#
# COMPACT_ATOMS: atom_id res chain seq x y z
N MET A 1 29.46 8.89 24.91
CA MET A 1 28.12 8.34 24.57
C MET A 1 28.14 6.81 24.47
N ARG A 2 28.95 6.21 23.58
CA ARG A 2 29.04 4.74 23.45
C ARG A 2 29.37 4.04 24.76
N ASP A 3 30.32 4.55 25.53
CA ASP A 3 30.70 3.93 26.81
C ASP A 3 29.56 3.95 27.85
N PHE A 4 28.80 5.05 27.90
CA PHE A 4 27.61 5.13 28.74
C PHE A 4 26.53 4.13 28.31
N ILE A 5 26.31 3.98 27.00
CA ILE A 5 25.36 3.01 26.46
C ILE A 5 25.79 1.58 26.80
N ARG A 6 27.06 1.24 26.61
CA ARG A 6 27.60 -0.08 26.96
C ARG A 6 27.39 -0.39 28.43
N HIS A 7 27.75 0.57 29.30
CA HIS A 7 27.54 0.42 30.73
C HIS A 7 26.07 0.18 31.09
N ALA A 8 25.13 0.94 30.50
CA ALA A 8 23.70 0.74 30.73
C ALA A 8 23.19 -0.62 30.22
N ILE A 9 23.72 -1.11 29.09
CA ILE A 9 23.41 -2.45 28.57
C ILE A 9 23.94 -3.53 29.52
N ASP A 10 25.17 -3.39 30.00
CA ASP A 10 25.79 -4.33 30.94
C ASP A 10 25.02 -4.37 32.27
N GLU A 11 24.65 -3.22 32.83
CA GLU A 11 23.84 -3.12 34.05
C GLU A 11 22.46 -3.76 33.92
N SER A 12 21.86 -3.73 32.72
CA SER A 12 20.57 -4.38 32.47
C SER A 12 20.64 -5.92 32.51
N ARG A 13 21.86 -6.49 32.44
CA ARG A 13 22.14 -7.92 32.39
C ARG A 13 21.42 -8.65 31.26
N LEU A 14 21.11 -7.94 30.18
CA LEU A 14 20.29 -8.47 29.09
C LEU A 14 21.02 -9.56 28.30
N ALA A 15 22.35 -9.43 28.13
CA ALA A 15 23.18 -10.47 27.52
C ALA A 15 23.27 -11.74 28.38
N ASP A 16 23.29 -11.60 29.71
CA ASP A 16 23.29 -12.75 30.63
C ASP A 16 21.98 -13.54 30.51
N LYS A 17 20.85 -12.84 30.58
CA LYS A 17 19.51 -13.45 30.46
C LYS A 17 19.34 -14.21 29.14
N LEU A 18 19.90 -13.69 28.05
CA LEU A 18 19.87 -14.34 26.74
C LEU A 18 20.72 -15.61 26.68
N LYS A 19 21.88 -15.61 27.33
CA LYS A 19 22.73 -16.82 27.44
C LYS A 19 22.06 -17.91 28.27
N GLU A 20 21.25 -17.52 29.25
CA GLU A 20 20.47 -18.45 30.08
C GLU A 20 19.24 -19.02 29.33
N SER A 21 18.79 -18.39 28.24
CA SER A 21 17.55 -18.74 27.53
C SER A 21 17.77 -19.34 26.12
N ASP A 22 18.88 -20.02 25.88
CA ASP A 22 19.28 -20.60 24.58
C ASP A 22 19.42 -19.57 23.41
N GLY A 23 19.47 -18.27 23.73
CA GLY A 23 19.59 -17.20 22.74
C GLY A 23 18.28 -16.82 22.04
N PHE A 24 18.36 -16.41 20.78
CA PHE A 24 17.21 -16.09 19.93
C PHE A 24 17.37 -16.71 18.53
N GLU A 25 16.26 -17.18 17.96
CA GLU A 25 16.23 -17.62 16.55
C GLU A 25 15.98 -16.44 15.60
N VAL A 26 15.14 -15.49 16.04
CA VAL A 26 14.75 -14.30 15.27
C VAL A 26 14.82 -13.07 16.16
N VAL A 27 15.38 -11.99 15.63
CA VAL A 27 15.37 -10.68 16.29
C VAL A 27 14.37 -9.79 15.57
N VAL A 28 13.41 -9.26 16.31
CA VAL A 28 12.42 -8.33 15.79
C VAL A 28 12.57 -6.98 16.48
N GLY A 29 12.86 -5.94 15.71
CA GLY A 29 12.89 -4.56 16.14
C GLY A 29 11.60 -3.83 15.77
N SER A 30 11.13 -2.95 16.65
CA SER A 30 9.94 -2.11 16.41
C SER A 30 10.24 -0.64 16.69
N SER A 31 9.22 0.21 16.61
CA SER A 31 9.29 1.64 16.94
C SER A 31 10.07 2.50 15.93
N GLY A 32 9.99 3.81 16.12
CA GLY A 32 10.30 4.75 15.05
C GLY A 32 11.78 4.94 14.72
N THR A 33 12.72 4.63 15.62
CA THR A 33 14.18 4.70 15.31
C THR A 33 14.56 3.59 14.34
N ILE A 34 14.18 2.35 14.65
CA ILE A 34 14.43 1.17 13.80
C ILE A 34 13.75 1.36 12.43
N ARG A 35 12.48 1.81 12.40
CA ARG A 35 11.79 2.15 11.15
C ARG A 35 12.47 3.28 10.36
N ALA A 36 13.01 4.29 11.03
CA ALA A 36 13.70 5.38 10.34
C ALA A 36 15.01 4.92 9.68
N ILE A 37 15.77 4.07 10.37
CA ILE A 37 17.02 3.47 9.84
C ILE A 37 16.70 2.55 8.66
N GLU A 38 15.69 1.69 8.80
CA GLU A 38 15.25 0.81 7.72
C GLU A 38 14.78 1.60 6.48
N ASN A 39 14.03 2.68 6.67
CA ASN A 39 13.68 3.58 5.57
C ASN A 39 14.91 4.25 4.93
N ALA A 40 15.91 4.62 5.74
CA ALA A 40 17.15 5.21 5.24
C ALA A 40 17.93 4.21 4.38
N LEU A 41 18.05 2.97 4.83
CA LEU A 41 18.61 1.87 4.05
C LEU A 41 17.85 1.64 2.76
N PHE A 42 16.52 1.57 2.86
CA PHE A 42 15.62 1.38 1.73
C PHE A 42 15.79 2.47 0.66
N SER A 43 15.99 3.71 1.10
CA SER A 43 16.15 4.87 0.23
C SER A 43 17.58 5.04 -0.31
N GLY A 44 18.52 4.14 0.04
CA GLY A 44 19.92 4.22 -0.37
C GLY A 44 20.73 5.28 0.38
N TYR A 45 20.28 5.75 1.54
CA TYR A 45 20.98 6.78 2.32
C TYR A 45 22.41 6.38 2.72
N GLY A 46 22.63 5.08 2.96
CA GLY A 46 23.93 4.51 3.34
C GLY A 46 24.87 4.17 2.17
N SER A 47 24.43 4.33 0.91
CA SER A 47 25.24 4.03 -0.28
C SER A 47 25.57 5.30 -1.05
N ASP A 48 26.83 5.45 -1.52
CA ASP A 48 27.24 6.55 -2.42
C ASP A 48 26.50 6.54 -3.77
N LEU A 49 25.78 5.45 -4.05
CA LEU A 49 24.85 5.34 -5.16
C LEU A 49 23.46 5.77 -4.69
N CYS A 50 23.09 7.02 -4.96
CA CYS A 50 21.71 7.50 -4.98
C CYS A 50 20.92 6.86 -6.15
N GLN A 51 20.95 5.54 -6.28
CA GLN A 51 20.07 4.82 -7.18
C GLN A 51 19.03 4.13 -6.31
N PHE A 52 17.77 4.54 -6.48
CA PHE A 52 16.61 3.77 -6.03
C PHE A 52 16.72 2.37 -6.65
N ASN A 53 17.34 1.43 -5.92
CA ASN A 53 17.49 0.08 -6.40
C ASN A 53 16.13 -0.60 -6.30
N LEU A 54 15.54 -0.90 -7.47
CA LEU A 54 14.30 -1.67 -7.56
C LEU A 54 14.47 -3.08 -6.94
N GLU A 55 15.71 -3.56 -6.79
CA GLU A 55 16.05 -4.77 -6.04
C GLU A 55 15.85 -4.64 -4.52
N GLY A 56 15.80 -3.42 -3.97
CA GLY A 56 15.58 -3.18 -2.54
C GLY A 56 14.18 -3.61 -2.06
N TYR A 57 13.20 -3.69 -2.97
CA TYR A 57 11.86 -4.17 -2.65
C TYR A 57 11.79 -5.69 -2.47
N LYS A 58 12.81 -6.46 -2.85
CA LYS A 58 12.89 -7.91 -2.54
C LYS A 58 13.28 -8.23 -1.11
N ARG A 59 13.64 -7.23 -0.31
CA ARG A 59 14.07 -7.47 1.06
C ARG A 59 12.86 -7.82 1.91
N ASP A 60 12.88 -9.03 2.46
CA ASP A 60 12.24 -9.30 3.75
C ASP A 60 12.68 -8.17 4.66
N TRP A 61 11.75 -7.37 5.17
CA TRP A 61 12.05 -6.09 5.79
C TRP A 61 12.94 -6.22 7.02
N ARG A 62 14.24 -6.34 6.75
CA ARG A 62 15.32 -6.74 7.63
C ARG A 62 16.53 -5.91 7.27
N PHE A 63 17.40 -5.69 8.24
CA PHE A 63 18.72 -5.15 7.97
C PHE A 63 19.78 -5.82 8.84
N GLY A 64 20.96 -5.96 8.26
CA GLY A 64 22.11 -6.52 8.94
C GLY A 64 22.94 -5.49 9.69
N ARG A 65 23.82 -5.97 10.59
CA ARG A 65 24.75 -5.12 11.35
C ARG A 65 25.58 -4.20 10.43
N ARG A 66 26.08 -4.72 9.31
CA ARG A 66 26.91 -3.96 8.35
C ARG A 66 26.16 -2.78 7.74
N GLU A 67 24.87 -2.96 7.50
CA GLU A 67 24.01 -1.96 6.89
C GLU A 67 23.66 -0.87 7.89
N LEU A 68 23.38 -1.26 9.14
CA LEU A 68 23.23 -0.33 10.24
C LEU A 68 24.50 0.53 10.40
N SER A 69 25.68 -0.08 10.36
CA SER A 69 26.96 0.64 10.45
C SER A 69 27.16 1.61 9.28
N SER A 70 26.82 1.24 8.04
CA SER A 70 26.98 2.15 6.90
C SER A 70 26.06 3.38 6.97
N VAL A 71 24.83 3.23 7.45
CA VAL A 71 23.94 4.37 7.72
C VAL A 71 24.49 5.20 8.86
N LEU A 72 25.01 4.57 9.92
CA LEU A 72 25.56 5.29 11.07
C LEU A 72 26.78 6.11 10.69
N GLU A 73 27.68 5.60 9.85
CA GLU A 73 28.84 6.34 9.33
C GLU A 73 28.41 7.61 8.59
N LYS A 74 27.40 7.53 7.72
CA LYS A 74 26.82 8.71 7.05
C LYS A 74 26.13 9.65 8.02
N LEU A 75 25.38 9.11 8.98
CA LEU A 75 24.73 9.90 10.04
C LEU A 75 25.72 10.64 10.93
N CYS A 76 26.92 10.11 11.12
CA CYS A 76 28.02 10.75 11.86
C CYS A 76 28.87 11.68 10.99
N GLY A 77 28.61 11.77 9.68
CA GLY A 77 29.33 12.65 8.77
C GLY A 77 29.28 14.11 9.23
N GLU A 78 30.43 14.77 9.14
CA GLU A 78 30.60 16.19 9.47
C GLU A 78 30.43 17.05 8.20
N GLY A 79 29.90 18.27 8.37
CA GLY A 79 29.70 19.24 7.28
C GLY A 79 28.24 19.62 7.01
N ASP A 80 28.05 20.82 6.46
CA ASP A 80 26.73 21.42 6.19
C ASP A 80 25.89 20.54 5.24
N GLU A 81 26.52 19.89 4.27
CA GLU A 81 25.84 19.02 3.30
C GLU A 81 25.19 17.79 3.96
N GLU A 82 25.91 17.09 4.83
CA GLU A 82 25.36 15.92 5.54
C GLU A 82 24.33 16.34 6.57
N GLN A 83 24.49 17.51 7.22
CA GLN A 83 23.47 18.07 8.09
C GLN A 83 22.16 18.35 7.34
N ILE A 84 22.23 19.03 6.19
CA ILE A 84 21.07 19.29 5.34
C ILE A 84 20.43 17.97 4.88
N ARG A 85 21.23 16.96 4.52
CA ARG A 85 20.73 15.62 4.15
C ARG A 85 19.99 14.95 5.31
N ARG A 86 20.55 14.99 6.52
CA ARG A 86 19.92 14.44 7.74
C ARG A 86 18.60 15.14 8.04
N GLU A 87 18.59 16.47 8.05
CA GLU A 87 17.39 17.27 8.31
C GLU A 87 16.32 17.05 7.24
N GLY A 88 16.71 17.00 5.97
CA GLY A 88 15.80 16.75 4.85
C GLY A 88 15.15 15.37 4.90
N PHE A 89 15.93 14.32 5.23
CA PHE A 89 15.45 12.95 5.25
C PHE A 89 14.67 12.60 6.52
N PHE A 90 15.25 12.87 7.70
CA PHE A 90 14.70 12.47 8.99
C PHE A 90 13.74 13.52 9.58
N LYS A 91 13.70 14.74 9.05
CA LYS A 91 12.81 15.83 9.48
C LYS A 91 12.92 16.03 10.99
N ARG A 92 11.79 16.00 11.72
CA ARG A 92 11.74 16.14 13.19
C ARG A 92 12.59 15.12 13.96
N ARG A 93 13.04 14.02 13.33
CA ARG A 93 13.89 13.01 13.98
C ARG A 93 15.38 13.28 13.83
N SER A 94 15.80 14.26 13.01
CA SER A 94 17.22 14.55 12.76
C SER A 94 17.98 14.84 14.05
N GLU A 95 17.33 15.44 15.05
CA GLU A 95 17.91 15.81 16.34
C GLU A 95 18.38 14.61 17.18
N PHE A 96 17.74 13.45 17.06
CA PHE A 96 17.99 12.29 17.94
C PHE A 96 18.27 10.97 17.20
N ILE A 97 18.17 10.95 15.86
CA ILE A 97 18.39 9.72 15.08
C ILE A 97 19.81 9.17 15.25
N VAL A 98 20.82 10.04 15.36
CA VAL A 98 22.22 9.63 15.57
C VAL A 98 22.38 8.87 16.88
N ALA A 99 21.88 9.44 17.98
CA ALA A 99 21.94 8.79 19.29
C ALA A 99 21.19 7.45 19.30
N GLY A 100 20.01 7.39 18.68
CA GLY A 100 19.23 6.17 18.55
C GLY A 100 19.93 5.08 17.70
N ALA A 101 20.60 5.47 16.61
CA ALA A 101 21.35 4.56 15.76
C ALA A 101 22.62 4.02 16.46
N VAL A 102 23.32 4.87 17.24
CA VAL A 102 24.45 4.41 18.06
C VAL A 102 23.97 3.42 19.13
N LEU A 103 22.88 3.72 19.83
CA LEU A 103 22.29 2.79 20.81
C LEU A 103 21.97 1.44 20.17
N LEU A 104 21.30 1.46 19.02
CA LEU A 104 20.95 0.23 18.31
C LEU A 104 22.19 -0.56 17.88
N GLU A 105 23.25 0.10 17.41
CA GLU A 105 24.49 -0.58 17.03
C GLU A 105 25.20 -1.23 18.23
N GLU A 106 25.21 -0.56 19.38
CA GLU A 106 25.78 -1.15 20.61
C GLU A 106 24.93 -2.34 21.09
N ILE A 107 23.60 -2.31 20.94
CA ILE A 107 22.74 -3.47 21.20
C ILE A 107 23.08 -4.63 20.26
N PHE A 108 23.24 -4.36 18.95
CA PHE A 108 23.65 -5.37 17.97
C PHE A 108 24.98 -6.03 18.35
N LYS A 109 25.95 -5.24 18.83
CA LYS A 109 27.27 -5.71 19.24
C LYS A 109 27.19 -6.52 20.54
N ALA A 110 26.52 -6.00 21.57
CA ALA A 110 26.44 -6.63 22.88
C ALA A 110 25.70 -7.99 22.83
N LEU A 111 24.69 -8.10 21.97
CA LEU A 111 23.86 -9.30 21.86
C LEU A 111 24.25 -10.24 20.71
N GLY A 112 25.27 -9.90 19.92
CA GLY A 112 25.68 -10.71 18.78
C GLY A 112 24.65 -10.79 17.65
N ILE A 113 23.78 -9.78 17.51
CA ILE A 113 22.73 -9.74 16.47
C ILE A 113 23.37 -9.51 15.10
N GLU A 114 23.19 -10.44 14.17
CA GLU A 114 23.65 -10.28 12.79
C GLU A 114 22.61 -9.61 11.90
N GLU A 115 21.33 -9.97 12.06
CA GLU A 115 20.19 -9.41 11.33
C GLU A 115 19.00 -9.16 12.26
N MET A 116 18.19 -8.16 11.91
CA MET A 116 16.95 -7.81 12.61
C MET A 116 15.81 -7.62 11.62
N GLU A 117 14.68 -8.27 11.88
CA GLU A 117 13.38 -7.99 11.26
C GLU A 117 12.76 -6.71 11.81
N VAL A 118 12.17 -5.92 10.93
CA VAL A 118 11.49 -4.69 11.31
C VAL A 118 9.99 -4.91 11.35
N SER A 119 9.46 -4.96 12.57
CA SER A 119 8.02 -4.99 12.83
C SER A 119 7.38 -3.64 12.50
N GLU A 120 6.23 -3.70 11.85
CA GLU A 120 5.36 -2.55 11.63
C GLU A 120 4.52 -2.21 12.85
N TYR A 121 4.28 -3.22 13.68
CA TYR A 121 3.50 -3.14 14.90
C TYR A 121 4.40 -2.81 16.08
N ALA A 122 3.91 -1.96 16.96
CA ALA A 122 4.54 -1.60 18.21
C ALA A 122 3.53 -1.80 19.35
N LEU A 123 3.68 -1.02 20.42
CA LEU A 123 2.87 -1.17 21.62
C LEU A 123 1.37 -0.97 21.37
N ALA A 124 0.99 0.00 20.54
CA ALA A 124 -0.42 0.34 20.30
C ALA A 124 -1.18 -0.85 19.70
N GLU A 125 -0.61 -1.50 18.70
CA GLU A 125 -1.22 -2.65 18.06
C GLU A 125 -1.20 -3.88 18.96
N GLY A 126 -0.18 -4.03 19.81
CA GLY A 126 -0.16 -5.06 20.86
C GLY A 126 -1.30 -4.91 21.88
N VAL A 127 -1.57 -3.69 22.34
CA VAL A 127 -2.69 -3.39 23.27
C VAL A 127 -4.05 -3.67 22.61
N ILE A 128 -4.21 -3.31 21.33
CA ILE A 128 -5.43 -3.61 20.57
C ILE A 128 -5.60 -5.14 20.43
N ALA A 129 -4.53 -5.85 20.07
CA ALA A 129 -4.56 -7.30 19.92
C ALA A 129 -4.92 -8.01 21.24
N ASP A 130 -4.34 -7.57 22.36
CA ASP A 130 -4.63 -8.12 23.70
C ASP A 130 -6.10 -7.89 24.08
N SER A 131 -6.64 -6.70 23.80
CA SER A 131 -8.05 -6.36 24.03
C SER A 131 -9.00 -7.23 23.19
N LEU A 132 -8.68 -7.48 21.93
CA LEU A 132 -9.48 -8.32 21.02
C LEU A 132 -9.36 -9.81 21.33
N ALA A 133 -8.19 -10.26 21.80
CA ALA A 133 -7.96 -11.64 22.22
C ALA A 133 -8.78 -11.99 23.47
N PHE A 134 -8.97 -11.02 24.38
CA PHE A 134 -9.81 -11.17 25.56
C PHE A 134 -11.29 -11.43 25.23
N GLU A 135 -11.78 -10.92 24.09
CA GLU A 135 -13.15 -11.12 23.60
C GLU A 135 -13.35 -12.45 22.84
N GLY A 136 -12.30 -13.26 22.66
CA GLY A 136 -12.39 -14.66 22.21
C GLY A 136 -12.85 -14.89 20.76
N SER A 137 -13.03 -13.85 19.94
CA SER A 137 -13.61 -13.98 18.59
C SER A 137 -12.64 -13.73 17.43
N TYR A 138 -11.39 -13.36 17.70
CA TYR A 138 -10.46 -12.93 16.64
C TYR A 138 -9.35 -13.94 16.38
N ASP A 139 -9.49 -14.73 15.31
CA ASP A 139 -8.39 -15.53 14.79
C ASP A 139 -7.40 -14.60 14.06
N LEU A 140 -6.29 -14.29 14.74
CA LEU A 140 -5.16 -13.52 14.19
C LEU A 140 -4.60 -14.13 12.90
N ASN A 141 -4.88 -15.41 12.63
CA ASN A 141 -4.43 -16.12 11.45
C ASN A 141 -5.43 -16.14 10.28
N ALA A 142 -6.70 -15.78 10.49
CA ALA A 142 -7.81 -16.04 9.56
C ALA A 142 -7.68 -15.43 8.16
N ASN A 143 -6.77 -14.48 7.93
CA ASN A 143 -6.52 -13.98 6.58
C ASN A 143 -5.06 -13.57 6.33
N ALA A 144 -4.18 -14.55 6.11
CA ALA A 144 -2.76 -14.31 5.81
C ALA A 144 -2.55 -13.44 4.56
N ARG A 145 -3.41 -13.64 3.56
CA ARG A 145 -3.44 -12.88 2.30
C ARG A 145 -3.73 -11.41 2.55
N TRP A 146 -4.86 -11.10 3.20
CA TRP A 146 -5.22 -9.73 3.55
C TRP A 146 -4.20 -9.05 4.46
N ARG A 147 -3.67 -9.77 5.46
CA ARG A 147 -2.61 -9.26 6.33
C ARG A 147 -1.38 -8.85 5.54
N SER A 148 -0.99 -9.63 4.52
CA SER A 148 0.17 -9.30 3.67
C SER A 148 -0.06 -8.01 2.85
N VAL A 149 -1.26 -7.82 2.32
CA VAL A 149 -1.68 -6.60 1.59
C VAL A 149 -1.67 -5.38 2.52
N MET A 150 -2.33 -5.48 3.69
CA MET A 150 -2.43 -4.37 4.64
C MET A 150 -1.07 -3.97 5.20
N ARG A 151 -0.20 -4.95 5.45
CA ARG A 151 1.18 -4.73 5.89
C ARG A 151 1.93 -3.89 4.86
N LEU A 152 1.97 -4.35 3.60
CA LEU A 152 2.61 -3.60 2.51
C LEU A 152 2.01 -2.20 2.30
N ALA A 153 0.68 -2.07 2.34
CA ALA A 153 -0.01 -0.79 2.18
C ALA A 153 0.33 0.20 3.31
N THR A 154 0.31 -0.27 4.56
CA THR A 154 0.63 0.54 5.75
C THR A 154 2.08 0.98 5.73
N ARG A 155 3.01 0.10 5.36
CA ARG A 155 4.44 0.41 5.35
C ARG A 155 4.81 1.53 4.38
N LEU A 156 4.24 1.48 3.19
CA LEU A 156 4.57 2.40 2.10
C LEU A 156 3.63 3.61 2.04
N ASN A 157 2.89 3.88 3.13
CA ASN A 157 1.89 4.94 3.23
C ASN A 157 0.90 4.95 2.05
N GLY A 158 0.53 3.77 1.54
CA GLY A 158 -0.40 3.59 0.43
C GLY A 158 -1.87 3.71 0.82
N PHE A 159 -2.17 3.95 2.11
CA PHE A 159 -3.52 3.90 2.65
C PHE A 159 -4.37 5.09 2.19
N ASP A 160 -5.07 4.90 1.08
CA ASP A 160 -6.21 5.71 0.67
C ASP A 160 -7.41 4.76 0.60
N ARG A 161 -8.32 4.82 1.58
CA ARG A 161 -9.53 3.98 1.60
C ARG A 161 -10.42 4.42 0.45
N THR A 162 -10.18 3.88 -0.74
CA THR A 162 -11.12 3.99 -1.83
C THR A 162 -12.28 3.08 -1.48
N VAL A 163 -13.34 3.58 -0.83
CA VAL A 163 -14.43 2.72 -0.36
C VAL A 163 -15.33 2.28 -1.53
N ILE A 164 -15.42 3.12 -2.56
CA ILE A 164 -16.38 3.06 -3.67
C ILE A 164 -16.23 1.82 -4.58
N PHE A 165 -15.08 1.14 -4.58
CA PHE A 165 -14.88 0.02 -5.51
C PHE A 165 -15.80 -1.17 -5.21
N GLN A 166 -16.18 -1.38 -3.94
CA GLN A 166 -17.01 -2.51 -3.53
C GLN A 166 -18.41 -2.38 -4.12
N GLU A 167 -19.01 -1.18 -4.07
CA GLU A 167 -20.33 -0.92 -4.62
C GLU A 167 -20.36 -1.05 -6.14
N ILE A 168 -19.35 -0.52 -6.82
CA ILE A 168 -19.23 -0.66 -8.28
C ILE A 168 -19.07 -2.15 -8.64
N PHE A 169 -18.26 -2.91 -7.89
CA PHE A 169 -18.07 -4.34 -8.11
C PHE A 169 -19.36 -5.12 -7.92
N VAL A 170 -20.07 -4.92 -6.79
CA VAL A 170 -21.34 -5.59 -6.49
C VAL A 170 -22.40 -5.25 -7.54
N GLY A 171 -22.45 -3.98 -7.97
CA GLY A 171 -23.34 -3.53 -9.04
C GLY A 171 -23.08 -4.27 -10.34
N LEU A 172 -21.82 -4.29 -10.79
CA LEU A 172 -21.45 -4.98 -12.02
C LEU A 172 -21.66 -6.49 -11.91
N ARG A 173 -21.34 -7.13 -10.78
CA ARG A 173 -21.54 -8.56 -10.57
C ARG A 173 -22.98 -9.02 -10.78
N LYS A 174 -23.96 -8.15 -10.51
CA LYS A 174 -25.40 -8.41 -10.72
C LYS A 174 -25.84 -8.23 -12.17
N CYS A 175 -25.01 -7.62 -13.01
CA CYS A 175 -25.33 -7.35 -14.40
C CYS A 175 -25.22 -8.61 -15.25
N SER A 176 -26.31 -8.98 -15.93
CA SER A 176 -26.35 -10.13 -16.85
C SER A 176 -25.48 -9.94 -18.10
N ASP A 177 -25.20 -8.70 -18.47
CA ASP A 177 -24.53 -8.35 -19.74
C ASP A 177 -23.01 -8.39 -19.68
N LEU A 178 -22.41 -8.70 -18.52
CA LEU A 178 -20.96 -8.81 -18.38
C LEU A 178 -20.34 -9.89 -19.29
N ARG A 179 -21.12 -10.89 -19.74
CA ARG A 179 -20.64 -12.08 -20.48
C ARG A 179 -19.50 -12.83 -19.75
N VAL A 180 -19.34 -12.56 -18.46
CA VAL A 180 -18.37 -13.17 -17.54
C VAL A 180 -18.89 -12.98 -16.12
N ILE A 181 -18.65 -13.96 -15.25
CA ILE A 181 -19.11 -13.93 -13.85
C ILE A 181 -17.95 -13.41 -12.99
N LEU A 182 -18.19 -12.31 -12.29
CA LEU A 182 -17.28 -11.85 -11.24
C LEU A 182 -17.53 -12.65 -9.96
N ASP A 183 -16.48 -13.21 -9.37
CA ASP A 183 -16.55 -14.02 -8.15
C ASP A 183 -15.85 -13.35 -6.95
N ASP A 184 -15.84 -14.01 -5.80
CA ASP A 184 -15.27 -13.44 -4.58
C ASP A 184 -13.74 -13.31 -4.64
N LYS A 185 -13.06 -14.10 -5.48
CA LYS A 185 -11.61 -13.95 -5.70
C LYS A 185 -11.31 -12.70 -6.51
N ASP A 186 -12.14 -12.40 -7.52
CA ASP A 186 -12.02 -11.16 -8.27
C ASP A 186 -12.16 -9.92 -7.37
N LEU A 187 -13.08 -9.98 -6.40
CA LEU A 187 -13.22 -8.94 -5.38
C LEU A 187 -11.95 -8.83 -4.54
N GLU A 188 -11.42 -9.94 -4.03
CA GLU A 188 -10.19 -9.97 -3.23
C GLU A 188 -8.98 -9.37 -3.98
N TYR A 189 -8.81 -9.68 -5.27
CA TYR A 189 -7.73 -9.11 -6.08
C TYR A 189 -7.92 -7.62 -6.33
N LEU A 190 -9.16 -7.18 -6.56
CA LEU A 190 -9.50 -5.78 -6.72
C LEU A 190 -9.26 -5.00 -5.43
N GLU A 191 -9.65 -5.56 -4.28
CA GLU A 191 -9.37 -5.01 -2.95
C GLU A 191 -7.87 -4.82 -2.77
N ALA A 192 -7.08 -5.87 -2.95
CA ALA A 192 -5.63 -5.80 -2.85
C ALA A 192 -5.04 -4.69 -3.75
N ALA A 193 -5.49 -4.62 -5.01
CA ALA A 193 -5.03 -3.59 -5.93
C ALA A 193 -5.44 -2.18 -5.49
N CYS A 194 -6.65 -1.99 -4.97
CA CYS A 194 -7.14 -0.71 -4.44
C CYS A 194 -6.33 -0.23 -3.24
N PHE A 195 -5.88 -1.10 -2.35
CA PHE A 195 -5.02 -0.69 -1.23
C PHE A 195 -3.56 -0.45 -1.63
N LEU A 196 -3.11 -1.06 -2.73
CA LEU A 196 -1.71 -1.00 -3.16
C LEU A 196 -1.46 -0.04 -4.34
N HIS A 197 -2.50 0.56 -4.92
CA HIS A 197 -2.38 1.31 -6.18
C HIS A 197 -1.41 2.51 -6.13
N ASN A 198 -1.22 3.11 -4.96
CA ASN A 198 -0.41 4.31 -4.76
C ASN A 198 0.94 4.07 -4.05
N ILE A 199 1.30 2.83 -3.69
CA ILE A 199 2.54 2.57 -2.94
C ILE A 199 3.81 3.02 -3.68
N GLY A 200 3.80 3.05 -5.02
CA GLY A 200 4.90 3.55 -5.82
C GLY A 200 5.19 5.04 -5.68
N ILE A 201 4.31 5.82 -5.02
CA ILE A 201 4.52 7.25 -4.76
C ILE A 201 5.78 7.49 -3.90
N ILE A 202 6.19 6.51 -3.09
CA ILE A 202 7.44 6.58 -2.31
C ILE A 202 8.67 6.85 -3.17
N THR A 203 8.67 6.42 -4.44
CA THR A 203 9.75 6.68 -5.41
C THR A 203 9.58 7.99 -6.19
N GLY A 204 8.49 8.71 -5.94
CA GLY A 204 8.12 9.95 -6.63
C GLY A 204 6.79 9.86 -7.38
N LYS A 205 6.18 11.04 -7.62
CA LYS A 205 4.85 11.14 -8.25
C LYS A 205 4.83 10.77 -9.74
N LYS A 206 5.97 10.91 -10.44
CA LYS A 206 6.04 10.65 -11.89
C LYS A 206 6.08 9.14 -12.13
N GLY A 207 5.06 8.63 -12.80
CA GLY A 207 5.05 7.22 -13.19
C GLY A 207 4.79 6.24 -12.04
N TYR A 208 4.28 6.70 -10.89
CA TYR A 208 4.14 5.88 -9.68
C TYR A 208 3.39 4.55 -9.90
N HIS A 209 2.35 4.50 -10.74
CA HIS A 209 1.65 3.27 -11.14
C HIS A 209 2.56 2.18 -11.75
N LYS A 210 3.66 2.56 -12.42
CA LYS A 210 4.70 1.61 -12.87
C LYS A 210 5.48 1.06 -11.69
N GLN A 211 5.76 1.92 -10.73
CA GLN A 211 6.52 1.57 -9.54
C GLN A 211 5.68 0.72 -8.59
N SER A 212 4.41 1.04 -8.35
CA SER A 212 3.48 0.16 -7.62
C SER A 212 3.47 -1.26 -8.22
N TYR A 213 3.40 -1.38 -9.56
CA TYR A 213 3.52 -2.66 -10.24
C TYR A 213 4.84 -3.37 -9.92
N HIS A 214 5.98 -2.68 -10.05
CA HIS A 214 7.29 -3.29 -9.80
C HIS A 214 7.44 -3.73 -8.34
N ILE A 215 6.95 -2.94 -7.39
CA ILE A 215 6.99 -3.25 -5.96
C ILE A 215 6.19 -4.52 -5.66
N ILE A 216 4.95 -4.59 -6.15
CA ILE A 216 4.08 -5.75 -5.91
C ILE A 216 4.63 -6.98 -6.62
N LYS A 217 5.05 -6.82 -7.89
CA LYS A 217 5.45 -7.95 -8.72
C LYS A 217 6.76 -8.59 -8.27
N ASN A 218 7.71 -7.77 -7.82
CA ASN A 218 9.05 -8.24 -7.52
C ASN A 218 9.34 -8.31 -6.02
N GLY A 219 8.47 -7.78 -5.15
CA GLY A 219 8.81 -7.61 -3.73
C GLY A 219 8.50 -8.81 -2.83
N ASP A 220 7.89 -9.87 -3.35
CA ASP A 220 7.55 -11.09 -2.60
C ASP A 220 6.74 -10.85 -1.28
N HIS A 221 6.13 -9.68 -1.15
CA HIS A 221 5.40 -9.25 0.06
C HIS A 221 3.96 -9.78 0.16
N LEU A 222 3.36 -10.22 -0.94
CA LEU A 222 1.99 -10.73 -0.99
C LEU A 222 1.97 -12.22 -0.63
N HIS A 223 2.12 -12.50 0.66
CA HIS A 223 2.15 -13.87 1.17
C HIS A 223 0.83 -14.62 0.89
N SER A 224 0.96 -15.93 0.63
CA SER A 224 -0.17 -16.82 0.31
C SER A 224 -0.92 -16.48 -0.99
N TYR A 225 -0.39 -15.58 -1.83
CA TYR A 225 -0.78 -15.41 -3.22
C TYR A 225 0.15 -16.22 -4.14
N THR A 226 -0.40 -16.82 -5.19
CA THR A 226 0.39 -17.44 -6.25
C THR A 226 1.04 -16.38 -7.14
N ALA A 227 2.09 -16.74 -7.89
CA ALA A 227 2.77 -15.82 -8.80
C ALA A 227 1.84 -15.21 -9.88
N GLU A 228 0.79 -15.94 -10.28
CA GLU A 228 -0.22 -15.46 -11.24
C GLU A 228 -1.17 -14.46 -10.59
N GLU A 229 -1.56 -14.67 -9.33
CA GLU A 229 -2.39 -13.73 -8.58
C GLU A 229 -1.63 -12.44 -8.28
N VAL A 230 -0.35 -12.54 -7.88
CA VAL A 230 0.52 -11.38 -7.68
C VAL A 230 0.69 -10.59 -8.98
N GLU A 231 0.85 -11.27 -10.13
CA GLU A 231 0.88 -10.62 -11.45
C GLU A 231 -0.41 -9.86 -11.73
N LEU A 232 -1.57 -10.49 -11.48
CA LEU A 232 -2.87 -9.88 -11.69
C LEU A 232 -3.04 -8.62 -10.84
N ILE A 233 -2.76 -8.69 -9.55
CA ILE A 233 -2.85 -7.55 -8.62
C ILE A 233 -1.88 -6.44 -9.04
N ALA A 234 -0.63 -6.79 -9.37
CA ALA A 234 0.36 -5.83 -9.85
C ALA A 234 -0.14 -5.13 -11.12
N LEU A 235 -0.69 -5.87 -12.08
CA LEU A 235 -1.23 -5.30 -13.31
C LEU A 235 -2.45 -4.41 -13.06
N LEU A 236 -3.33 -4.74 -12.11
CA LEU A 236 -4.42 -3.85 -11.73
C LEU A 236 -3.89 -2.49 -11.25
N THR A 237 -2.85 -2.49 -10.40
CA THR A 237 -2.20 -1.23 -9.97
C THR A 237 -1.45 -0.51 -11.12
N ARG A 238 -0.91 -1.26 -12.08
CA ARG A 238 -0.26 -0.73 -13.29
C ARG A 238 -1.24 0.05 -14.16
N TYR A 239 -2.47 -0.45 -14.31
CA TYR A 239 -3.46 0.03 -15.26
C TYR A 239 -4.57 0.89 -14.63
N GLN A 240 -4.49 1.19 -13.33
CA GLN A 240 -5.38 2.13 -12.64
C GLN A 240 -5.34 3.58 -13.18
N ARG A 241 -4.36 3.95 -14.00
CA ARG A 241 -4.32 5.27 -14.66
C ARG A 241 -3.62 5.24 -16.01
N LYS A 242 -3.76 6.33 -16.76
CA LYS A 242 -3.15 6.52 -18.09
C LYS A 242 -3.70 5.49 -19.08
N LYS A 243 -2.84 4.77 -19.81
CA LYS A 243 -3.23 3.86 -20.90
C LYS A 243 -4.14 2.75 -20.37
N PHE A 244 -5.34 2.63 -20.94
CA PHE A 244 -6.28 1.55 -20.64
C PHE A 244 -5.87 0.25 -21.35
N PRO A 245 -5.97 -0.93 -20.72
CA PRO A 245 -5.63 -2.20 -21.34
C PRO A 245 -6.62 -2.54 -22.47
N LYS A 246 -6.14 -3.19 -23.53
CA LYS A 246 -7.00 -3.69 -24.61
C LYS A 246 -7.14 -5.20 -24.51
N LEU A 247 -8.31 -5.74 -24.86
CA LEU A 247 -8.62 -7.18 -24.77
C LEU A 247 -7.69 -8.05 -25.63
N ASP A 248 -7.28 -7.55 -26.79
CA ASP A 248 -6.37 -8.21 -27.75
C ASP A 248 -4.90 -8.13 -27.34
N ARG A 249 -4.53 -7.16 -26.48
CA ARG A 249 -3.14 -6.86 -26.08
C ARG A 249 -2.99 -6.75 -24.57
N ALA A 250 -3.77 -7.53 -23.83
CA ALA A 250 -3.63 -7.60 -22.39
C ALA A 250 -2.19 -8.04 -22.06
N PRO A 251 -1.54 -7.37 -21.10
CA PRO A 251 -0.11 -7.53 -20.82
C PRO A 251 0.28 -8.95 -20.39
N ALA A 252 -0.64 -9.69 -19.78
CA ALA A 252 -0.42 -11.07 -19.36
C ALA A 252 -0.75 -12.06 -20.49
N LYS A 253 0.30 -12.61 -21.12
CA LYS A 253 0.18 -13.63 -22.18
C LYS A 253 -0.56 -14.89 -21.70
N ASN A 254 -0.43 -15.23 -20.43
CA ASN A 254 -0.94 -16.47 -19.84
C ASN A 254 -2.43 -16.39 -19.43
N PHE A 255 -3.06 -15.20 -19.48
CA PHE A 255 -4.46 -15.10 -19.09
C PHE A 255 -5.38 -15.74 -20.13
N THR A 256 -6.34 -16.54 -19.65
CA THR A 256 -7.45 -17.03 -20.45
C THR A 256 -8.29 -15.86 -21.00
N VAL A 257 -9.14 -16.12 -22.00
CA VAL A 257 -10.06 -15.10 -22.54
C VAL A 257 -10.97 -14.55 -21.44
N GLU A 258 -11.42 -15.41 -20.53
CA GLU A 258 -12.25 -15.04 -19.40
C GLU A 258 -11.50 -14.16 -18.40
N THR A 259 -10.30 -14.58 -17.97
CA THR A 259 -9.45 -13.81 -17.05
C THR A 259 -9.11 -12.43 -17.62
N ARG A 260 -8.87 -12.32 -18.94
CA ARG A 260 -8.64 -11.01 -19.59
C ARG A 260 -9.88 -10.12 -19.53
N ARG A 261 -11.09 -10.66 -19.68
CA ARG A 261 -12.33 -9.89 -19.55
C ARG A 261 -12.51 -9.42 -18.11
N LYS A 262 -12.39 -10.32 -17.12
CA LYS A 262 -12.43 -9.99 -15.68
C LYS A 262 -11.43 -8.89 -15.34
N PHE A 263 -10.18 -9.03 -15.80
CA PHE A 263 -9.12 -8.03 -15.61
C PHE A 263 -9.48 -6.65 -16.16
N ILE A 264 -10.05 -6.56 -17.37
CA ILE A 264 -10.46 -5.28 -17.97
C ILE A 264 -11.60 -4.65 -17.17
N ILE A 265 -12.57 -5.45 -16.72
CA ILE A 265 -13.67 -4.98 -15.88
C ILE A 265 -13.10 -4.45 -14.55
N MET A 266 -12.25 -5.21 -13.87
CA MET A 266 -11.60 -4.76 -12.63
C MET A 266 -10.74 -3.50 -12.82
N CYS A 267 -10.03 -3.37 -13.95
CA CYS A 267 -9.32 -2.15 -14.33
C CYS A 267 -10.26 -0.94 -14.47
N LEU A 268 -11.45 -1.14 -15.04
CA LEU A 268 -12.44 -0.07 -15.12
C LEU A 268 -12.96 0.31 -13.73
N ILE A 269 -13.24 -0.68 -12.88
CA ILE A 269 -13.72 -0.46 -11.51
C ILE A 269 -12.71 0.37 -10.71
N ILE A 270 -11.43 -0.05 -10.63
CA ILE A 270 -10.41 0.69 -9.86
C ILE A 270 -10.21 2.11 -10.40
N ARG A 271 -10.28 2.32 -11.71
CA ARG A 271 -10.13 3.64 -12.34
C ARG A 271 -11.27 4.58 -11.97
N LEU A 272 -12.50 4.12 -12.10
CA LEU A 272 -13.69 4.87 -11.69
C LEU A 272 -13.59 5.19 -10.20
N SER A 273 -13.28 4.20 -9.37
CA SER A 273 -13.17 4.35 -7.92
C SER A 273 -12.15 5.43 -7.53
N VAL A 274 -10.95 5.40 -8.12
CA VAL A 274 -9.89 6.38 -7.86
C VAL A 274 -10.25 7.79 -8.35
N ILE A 275 -10.96 7.92 -9.48
CA ILE A 275 -11.41 9.23 -9.99
C ILE A 275 -12.49 9.81 -9.09
N LEU A 276 -13.48 9.00 -8.71
CA LEU A 276 -14.58 9.41 -7.84
C LEU A 276 -14.07 9.83 -6.47
N GLN A 277 -13.14 9.07 -5.90
CA GLN A 277 -12.46 9.42 -4.63
C GLN A 277 -11.70 10.76 -4.71
N ARG A 278 -11.13 11.11 -5.87
CA ARG A 278 -10.37 12.37 -6.05
C ARG A 278 -11.25 13.58 -6.33
N SER A 279 -12.34 13.38 -7.05
CA SER A 279 -13.25 14.45 -7.45
C SER A 279 -13.89 15.16 -6.25
N GLU A 280 -13.92 14.49 -5.09
CA GLU A 280 -14.74 14.88 -3.95
C GLU A 280 -14.03 14.69 -2.60
N ARG A 281 -14.03 15.72 -1.75
CA ARG A 281 -13.72 15.62 -0.30
C ARG A 281 -14.90 15.03 0.48
N LEU A 282 -15.69 14.17 -0.15
CA LEU A 282 -16.97 13.73 0.40
C LEU A 282 -16.78 12.42 1.15
N ASP A 283 -17.41 12.36 2.33
CA ASP A 283 -17.67 11.15 3.12
C ASP A 283 -18.72 10.32 2.35
N LEU A 284 -18.39 9.92 1.11
CA LEU A 284 -19.23 9.12 0.23
C LEU A 284 -19.30 7.72 0.82
N GLN A 285 -20.46 7.38 1.38
CA GLN A 285 -20.68 6.06 1.99
C GLN A 285 -21.67 5.20 1.22
N GLN A 286 -22.34 5.74 0.20
CA GLN A 286 -23.28 4.94 -0.57
C GLN A 286 -23.25 5.29 -2.05
N VAL A 287 -22.87 4.28 -2.83
CA VAL A 287 -22.97 4.30 -4.27
C VAL A 287 -24.01 3.28 -4.70
N GLU A 288 -25.07 3.76 -5.34
CA GLU A 288 -26.14 2.88 -5.81
C GLU A 288 -25.94 2.61 -7.30
N PHE A 289 -25.68 1.34 -7.64
CA PHE A 289 -25.62 0.88 -9.01
C PHE A 289 -26.99 0.37 -9.43
N LEU A 290 -27.65 1.14 -10.29
CA LEU A 290 -28.91 0.75 -10.89
C LEU A 290 -28.65 0.35 -12.34
N GLU A 291 -29.22 -0.78 -12.75
CA GLU A 291 -29.30 -1.19 -14.16
C GLU A 291 -30.73 -0.98 -14.69
N PRO A 292 -31.10 0.24 -15.10
CA PRO A 292 -32.15 0.43 -16.09
C PRO A 292 -31.86 -0.38 -17.37
N SER A 293 -32.92 -0.76 -18.10
CA SER A 293 -32.83 -1.61 -19.31
C SER A 293 -31.83 -1.11 -20.37
N GLU A 294 -31.49 0.18 -20.40
CA GLU A 294 -30.63 0.79 -21.43
C GLU A 294 -29.38 1.54 -20.91
N SER A 295 -29.25 1.76 -19.60
CA SER A 295 -28.12 2.51 -19.04
C SER A 295 -27.79 2.05 -17.63
N PHE A 296 -26.56 2.28 -17.20
CA PHE A 296 -26.14 2.11 -15.83
C PHE A 296 -26.17 3.46 -15.13
N LYS A 297 -26.73 3.52 -13.93
CA LYS A 297 -26.72 4.72 -13.12
C LYS A 297 -25.86 4.48 -11.89
N LEU A 298 -24.85 5.32 -11.72
CA LEU A 298 -24.01 5.39 -10.53
C LEU A 298 -24.45 6.61 -9.73
N VAL A 299 -25.21 6.39 -8.66
CA VAL A 299 -25.70 7.49 -7.80
C VAL A 299 -24.77 7.61 -6.59
N LEU A 300 -24.10 8.75 -6.46
CA LEU A 300 -23.29 9.09 -5.29
C LEU A 300 -24.20 9.79 -4.27
N LYS A 301 -24.20 9.33 -3.00
CA LYS A 301 -24.97 9.95 -1.92
C LYS A 301 -24.03 10.50 -0.83
N GLU A 302 -24.32 11.71 -0.34
CA GLU A 302 -23.70 12.25 0.88
C GLU A 302 -24.31 11.63 2.14
N ARG A 303 -23.54 11.59 3.22
CA ARG A 303 -24.03 11.19 4.54
C ARG A 303 -25.08 12.22 5.02
N ASN A 304 -26.33 11.77 5.20
CA ASN A 304 -27.49 12.47 5.76
C ASN A 304 -28.41 13.30 4.84
N GLN A 305 -28.58 12.96 3.55
CA GLN A 305 -29.73 13.48 2.79
C GLN A 305 -30.48 12.37 2.04
N GLU A 306 -31.80 12.34 2.17
CA GLU A 306 -32.68 11.56 1.30
C GLU A 306 -32.53 12.02 -0.16
N PRO A 307 -32.61 11.12 -1.14
CA PRO A 307 -32.40 11.46 -2.53
C PRO A 307 -33.51 12.39 -3.03
N LEU A 308 -33.23 13.69 -3.13
CA LEU A 308 -34.13 14.63 -3.79
C LEU A 308 -34.13 14.35 -5.30
N VAL A 309 -35.20 13.71 -5.75
CA VAL A 309 -35.57 13.60 -7.16
C VAL A 309 -36.08 14.97 -7.59
N ASN A 310 -35.21 15.83 -8.10
CA ASN A 310 -35.50 16.85 -9.13
C ASN A 310 -34.29 17.80 -9.33
N GLY A 311 -33.81 17.95 -10.57
CA GLY A 311 -33.15 19.19 -11.00
C GLY A 311 -31.85 19.07 -11.78
N SER A 312 -31.96 19.28 -13.10
CA SER A 312 -31.01 19.93 -14.02
C SER A 312 -29.58 19.39 -14.20
N HIS A 313 -29.32 19.00 -15.44
CA HIS A 313 -28.00 18.98 -16.07
C HIS A 313 -27.20 20.27 -15.80
N ASP A 314 -25.86 20.11 -15.78
CA ASP A 314 -24.84 21.14 -16.01
C ASP A 314 -24.12 21.70 -14.76
N GLN A 315 -23.34 20.85 -14.06
CA GLN A 315 -22.24 21.33 -13.19
C GLN A 315 -20.91 20.53 -13.30
N VAL A 316 -20.68 19.80 -14.39
CA VAL A 316 -19.43 19.01 -14.58
C VAL A 316 -18.27 19.84 -15.20
N LYS A 317 -18.50 21.08 -15.64
CA LYS A 317 -17.59 21.78 -16.58
C LYS A 317 -16.32 22.44 -16.02
N LYS A 318 -15.95 22.32 -14.74
CA LYS A 318 -14.74 22.99 -14.20
C LYS A 318 -13.91 22.20 -13.17
N LYS A 319 -13.70 20.90 -13.35
CA LYS A 319 -12.68 20.16 -12.59
C LYS A 319 -11.78 19.33 -13.53
N PRO A 320 -10.45 19.23 -13.29
CA PRO A 320 -9.54 18.41 -14.09
C PRO A 320 -9.93 16.92 -14.12
N ASP A 321 -10.72 16.46 -13.14
CA ASP A 321 -11.21 15.10 -13.05
C ASP A 321 -12.42 14.81 -13.96
N ALA A 322 -13.12 15.84 -14.45
CA ALA A 322 -14.26 15.68 -15.36
C ALA A 322 -13.85 15.05 -16.70
N LEU A 323 -12.74 15.50 -17.28
CA LEU A 323 -12.20 14.95 -18.53
C LEU A 323 -11.73 13.49 -18.35
N LEU A 324 -11.19 13.16 -17.18
CA LEU A 324 -10.79 11.78 -16.87
C LEU A 324 -12.02 10.89 -16.70
N LEU A 325 -13.07 11.39 -16.04
CA LEU A 325 -14.32 10.67 -15.88
C LEU A 325 -14.97 10.38 -17.24
N GLU A 326 -15.06 11.37 -18.14
CA GLU A 326 -15.57 11.19 -19.50
C GLU A 326 -14.81 10.09 -20.29
N GLN A 327 -13.49 10.02 -20.13
CA GLN A 327 -12.68 8.97 -20.76
C GLN A 327 -13.03 7.57 -20.22
N GLU A 328 -13.24 7.44 -18.91
CA GLU A 328 -13.63 6.16 -18.31
C GLU A 328 -15.06 5.77 -18.67
N ILE A 329 -15.99 6.73 -18.75
CA ILE A 329 -17.36 6.52 -19.26
C ILE A 329 -17.31 6.00 -20.70
N ALA A 330 -16.45 6.55 -21.55
CA ALA A 330 -16.26 6.05 -22.92
C ALA A 330 -15.67 4.62 -22.96
N HIS A 331 -14.77 4.27 -22.03
CA HIS A 331 -14.27 2.91 -21.88
C HIS A 331 -15.37 1.94 -21.44
N PHE A 332 -16.19 2.36 -20.47
CA PHE A 332 -17.38 1.63 -20.02
C PHE A 332 -18.33 1.35 -21.18
N LYS A 333 -18.73 2.40 -21.93
CA LYS A 333 -19.63 2.28 -23.08
C LYS A 333 -19.10 1.33 -24.15
N ARG A 334 -17.79 1.38 -24.42
CA ARG A 334 -17.17 0.48 -25.39
C ARG A 334 -17.23 -0.98 -24.94
N LEU A 335 -17.05 -1.24 -23.64
CA LEU A 335 -16.99 -2.57 -23.06
C LEU A 335 -18.37 -3.21 -22.95
N PHE A 336 -19.36 -2.48 -22.43
CA PHE A 336 -20.69 -3.00 -22.13
C PHE A 336 -21.75 -2.64 -23.17
N LYS A 337 -21.44 -1.77 -24.14
CA LYS A 337 -22.40 -1.27 -25.14
C LYS A 337 -23.62 -0.55 -24.53
N LYS A 338 -23.48 -0.06 -23.31
CA LYS A 338 -24.48 0.73 -22.56
C LYS A 338 -23.87 2.02 -22.06
N GLU A 339 -24.69 3.04 -21.85
CA GLU A 339 -24.26 4.29 -21.20
C GLU A 339 -24.08 4.09 -19.70
N ILE A 340 -23.17 4.85 -19.09
CA ILE A 340 -23.11 5.00 -17.64
C ILE A 340 -23.31 6.47 -17.28
N VAL A 341 -24.25 6.73 -16.39
CA VAL A 341 -24.59 8.06 -15.89
C VAL A 341 -24.11 8.15 -14.45
N VAL A 342 -23.17 9.05 -14.18
CA VAL A 342 -22.70 9.36 -12.83
C VAL A 342 -23.50 10.56 -12.33
N VAL A 343 -24.24 10.36 -11.25
CA VAL A 343 -25.06 11.39 -10.61
C VAL A 343 -24.40 11.79 -9.30
N PHE A 344 -24.03 13.06 -9.22
CA PHE A 344 -23.48 13.68 -8.02
C PHE A 344 -24.62 14.18 -7.12
N PRO A 345 -24.44 14.13 -5.80
CA PRO A 345 -25.36 14.79 -4.87
C PRO A 345 -25.38 16.29 -5.17
N SER A 346 -26.57 16.90 -4.99
CA SER A 346 -26.84 18.31 -5.32
C SER A 346 -26.33 19.27 -4.26
#